data_AF-A0A0G1L8N2-F1
#
_entry.id   AF-A0A0G1L8N2-F1
#
_cell.length_a   1.000
_cell.length_b   1.000
_cell.length_c   1.000
_cell.angle_alpha   90.00
_cell.angle_beta   90.00
_cell.angle_gamma   90.00
#
_symmetry.space_group_name_H-M   'P 1'
#
loop_
_entity.id
_entity.type
_entity.pdbx_description
1 polymer ?
#
loop_
_entity_poly.entity_id
_entity_poly.type
_entity_poly.pdbx_seq_one_letter_code
_entity_poly.pdbx_strand_id
1 'polypeptide(L)'
;MEHANAAYKLLTTENIEEAITIAHSLNKSNQERQVLTERLINESIAQLGEIDERLPVLFVQGQDWPIGIIGLVASKLTNKFARPALVLSGGADELI
;
A
#
# COMPACT_ATOMS: atom_id res chain seq x y z
N MET A 1 -10.05 -7.30 -7.74
CA MET A 1 -10.99 -8.43 -7.50
C MET A 1 -10.33 -9.80 -7.66
N GLU A 2 -9.31 -9.99 -8.52
CA GLU A 2 -8.66 -11.31 -8.69
C GLU A 2 -7.96 -11.85 -7.43
N HIS A 3 -7.29 -11.01 -6.63
CA HIS A 3 -6.51 -11.47 -5.48
C HIS A 3 -7.37 -12.11 -4.37
N ALA A 4 -8.60 -11.62 -4.15
CA ALA A 4 -9.47 -12.15 -3.11
C ALA A 4 -9.96 -13.57 -3.44
N ASN A 5 -10.36 -13.79 -4.70
CA ASN A 5 -10.75 -15.12 -5.18
C ASN A 5 -9.57 -16.10 -5.18
N ALA A 6 -8.38 -15.65 -5.57
CA ALA A 6 -7.17 -16.47 -5.52
C ALA A 6 -6.81 -16.86 -4.07
N ALA A 7 -6.89 -15.93 -3.11
CA ALA A 7 -6.65 -16.22 -1.71
C ALA A 7 -7.69 -17.19 -1.13
N TYR A 8 -8.98 -16.99 -1.44
CA TYR A 8 -10.04 -17.92 -1.06
C TYR A 8 -9.77 -19.32 -1.61
N LYS A 9 -9.47 -19.42 -2.91
CA LYS A 9 -9.19 -20.69 -3.58
C LYS A 9 -7.97 -21.41 -3.02
N LEU A 10 -6.92 -20.68 -2.67
CA LEU A 10 -5.75 -21.23 -1.98
C LEU A 10 -6.13 -21.87 -0.64
N LEU A 11 -7.03 -21.22 0.12
CA LEU A 11 -7.44 -21.69 1.43
C LEU A 11 -8.43 -22.87 1.38
N THR A 12 -9.15 -23.05 0.26
CA THR A 12 -10.21 -24.06 0.14
C THR A 12 -9.89 -25.22 -0.81
N THR A 13 -8.82 -25.16 -1.59
CA THR A 13 -8.47 -26.25 -2.50
C THR A 13 -7.92 -27.47 -1.74
N GLU A 14 -8.30 -28.66 -2.19
CA GLU A 14 -7.76 -29.94 -1.69
C GLU A 14 -6.61 -30.46 -2.57
N ASN A 15 -6.32 -29.80 -3.71
CA ASN A 15 -5.24 -30.16 -4.61
C ASN A 15 -3.95 -29.40 -4.25
N ILE A 16 -2.93 -30.14 -3.83
CA ILE A 16 -1.64 -29.57 -3.40
C ILE A 16 -0.88 -28.85 -4.53
N GLU A 17 -0.90 -29.36 -5.76
CA GLU A 17 -0.20 -28.74 -6.88
C GLU A 17 -0.84 -27.41 -7.27
N GLU A 18 -2.18 -27.36 -7.22
CA GLU A 18 -2.95 -26.13 -7.41
C GLU A 18 -2.66 -25.12 -6.30
N ALA A 19 -2.65 -25.56 -5.03
CA ALA A 19 -2.32 -24.71 -3.89
C ALA A 19 -0.93 -24.07 -4.04
N ILE A 20 0.10 -24.86 -4.40
CA ILE A 20 1.45 -24.35 -4.64
C ILE A 20 1.44 -23.30 -5.74
N THR A 21 0.76 -23.58 -6.86
CA THR A 21 0.70 -22.64 -7.99
C THR A 21 0.06 -21.30 -7.60
N ILE A 22 -1.07 -21.33 -6.89
CA ILE A 22 -1.74 -20.13 -6.41
C ILE A 22 -0.89 -19.37 -5.40
N ALA A 23 -0.26 -20.09 -4.45
CA ALA A 23 0.60 -19.50 -3.43
C ALA A 23 1.79 -18.75 -4.05
N HIS A 24 2.45 -19.33 -5.06
CA HIS A 24 3.54 -18.66 -5.78
C HIS A 24 3.07 -17.37 -6.46
N SER A 25 1.92 -17.40 -7.13
CA SER A 25 1.34 -16.21 -7.77
C SER A 25 1.00 -15.11 -6.77
N LEU A 26 0.33 -15.46 -5.67
CA LEU A 26 -0.01 -14.52 -4.59
C LEU A 26 1.24 -13.94 -3.93
N ASN A 27 2.25 -14.77 -3.68
CA ASN A 27 3.51 -14.31 -3.10
C ASN A 27 4.24 -13.33 -4.03
N LYS A 28 4.29 -13.62 -5.34
CA LYS A 28 4.87 -12.71 -6.33
C LYS A 28 4.15 -11.35 -6.31
N SER A 29 2.83 -11.36 -6.36
CA SER A 29 2.03 -10.12 -6.29
C SER A 29 2.24 -9.37 -4.97
N ASN A 30 2.37 -10.08 -3.85
CA ASN A 30 2.69 -9.46 -2.56
C ASN A 30 4.08 -8.80 -2.56
N GLN A 31 5.10 -9.45 -3.13
CA GLN A 31 6.45 -8.90 -3.24
C GLN A 31 6.48 -7.64 -4.12
N GLU A 32 5.81 -7.66 -5.27
CA GLU A 32 5.67 -6.48 -6.14
C GLU A 32 5.00 -5.32 -5.40
N ARG A 33 3.93 -5.61 -4.64
CA ARG A 33 3.28 -4.60 -3.79
C ARG A 33 4.20 -4.05 -2.70
N GLN A 34 5.00 -4.91 -2.05
CA GLN A 34 5.95 -4.47 -1.02
C GLN A 34 7.00 -3.51 -1.59
N VAL A 35 7.61 -3.86 -2.74
CA VAL A 35 8.59 -3.00 -3.43
C VAL A 35 7.98 -1.65 -3.79
N LEU A 36 6.76 -1.65 -4.34
CA LEU A 36 6.07 -0.40 -4.66
C LEU A 36 5.76 0.41 -3.39
N THR A 37 5.29 -0.24 -2.33
CA THR A 37 5.00 0.43 -1.05
C THR A 37 6.24 1.10 -0.47
N GLU A 38 7.38 0.43 -0.47
CA GLU A 38 8.66 1.00 -0.01
C GLU A 38 9.08 2.22 -0.82
N ARG A 39 8.94 2.15 -2.15
CA ARG A 39 9.20 3.29 -3.03
C ARG A 39 8.33 4.49 -2.66
N LEU A 40 7.02 4.30 -2.49
CA LEU A 40 6.08 5.37 -2.16
C LEU A 40 6.30 5.95 -0.75
N ILE A 41 6.75 5.13 0.21
CA ILE A 41 7.15 5.62 1.53
C ILE A 41 8.35 6.55 1.42
N ASN A 42 9.36 6.18 0.62
CA ASN A 42 10.53 7.04 0.43
C ASN A 42 10.16 8.35 -0.26
N GLU A 43 9.30 8.30 -1.27
CA GLU A 43 8.74 9.48 -1.94
C GLU A 43 7.97 10.37 -0.95
N SER A 44 7.14 9.77 -0.09
CA SER A 44 6.40 10.47 0.98
C SER A 44 7.34 11.17 1.96
N ILE A 45 8.40 10.50 2.41
CA ILE A 45 9.37 11.09 3.34
C ILE A 45 10.11 12.25 2.68
N ALA A 46 10.47 12.11 1.40
CA ALA A 46 11.10 13.20 0.64
C ALA A 46 10.16 14.40 0.50
N GLN A 47 8.87 14.17 0.27
CA GLN A 47 7.85 15.22 0.19
C GLN A 47 7.64 15.94 1.53
N LEU A 48 7.65 15.21 2.65
CA LEU A 48 7.49 15.80 3.98
C LEU A 48 8.66 16.72 4.36
N GLY A 49 9.86 16.44 3.86
CA GLY A 49 11.06 17.24 4.16
C GLY A 49 11.34 17.33 5.66
N GLU A 50 11.71 18.52 6.12
CA GLU A 50 11.80 18.80 7.56
C GLU A 50 10.39 18.94 8.16
N ILE A 51 10.06 18.04 9.08
CA ILE A 51 8.75 18.00 9.72
C ILE A 51 8.68 19.11 10.77
N ASP A 52 7.77 20.07 10.57
CA ASP A 52 7.40 21.04 11.60
C ASP A 52 6.69 20.32 12.75
N GLU A 53 7.30 20.30 13.92
CA GLU A 53 6.77 19.57 15.06
C GLU A 53 5.41 20.11 15.52
N ARG A 54 5.04 21.33 15.17
CA ARG A 54 3.75 21.96 15.51
C ARG A 54 2.59 21.42 14.68
N LEU A 55 2.87 20.78 13.54
CA LEU A 55 1.82 20.19 12.71
C LEU A 55 1.30 18.88 13.32
N PRO A 56 -0.01 18.78 13.60
CA PRO A 56 -0.59 17.62 14.28
C PRO A 56 -0.74 16.40 13.36
N VAL A 57 -0.65 16.59 12.04
CA VAL A 57 -0.90 15.57 11.02
C VAL A 57 0.17 15.67 9.94
N LEU A 58 0.67 14.52 9.49
CA LEU A 58 1.51 14.41 8.29
C LEU A 58 0.61 14.36 7.07
N PHE A 59 0.89 15.19 6.07
CA PHE A 59 0.14 15.21 4.82
C PHE A 59 1.06 14.93 3.65
N VAL A 60 0.71 13.93 2.85
CA VAL A 60 1.41 13.59 1.61
C VAL A 60 0.41 13.31 0.50
N GLN A 61 0.78 13.70 -0.71
CA GLN A 61 -0.02 13.49 -1.91
C GLN A 61 0.88 13.04 -3.04
N GLY A 62 0.52 11.96 -3.70
CA GLY A 62 1.20 11.51 -4.91
C GLY A 62 0.23 11.26 -6.05
N GLN A 63 0.72 11.36 -7.27
CA GLN A 63 -0.09 11.18 -8.48
C GLN A 63 -0.14 9.70 -8.87
N ASP A 64 -1.32 9.22 -9.24
CA ASP A 64 -1.61 7.86 -9.70
C ASP A 64 -1.15 6.75 -8.73
N TRP A 65 -1.06 7.07 -7.44
CA TRP A 65 -0.72 6.09 -6.40
C TRP A 65 -1.86 5.07 -6.27
N PRO A 66 -1.58 3.75 -6.29
CA PRO A 66 -2.63 2.76 -6.21
C PRO A 66 -3.41 2.86 -4.90
N ILE A 67 -4.73 2.93 -4.98
CA ILE A 67 -5.63 3.03 -3.82
C ILE A 67 -5.42 1.85 -2.84
N GLY A 68 -5.06 0.67 -3.35
CA GLY A 68 -4.74 -0.50 -2.52
C GLY A 68 -3.44 -0.37 -1.70
N ILE A 69 -2.64 0.67 -1.90
CA ILE A 69 -1.32 0.87 -1.28
C ILE A 69 -1.29 2.08 -0.34
N ILE A 70 -2.09 3.14 -0.60
CA ILE A 70 -2.07 4.38 0.20
C ILE A 70 -2.27 4.14 1.70
N GLY A 71 -3.09 3.16 2.09
CA GLY A 71 -3.28 2.79 3.50
C GLY A 71 -2.03 2.19 4.15
N LEU A 72 -1.24 1.42 3.39
CA LEU A 72 0.04 0.87 3.87
C LEU A 72 1.06 1.98 4.09
N VAL A 73 1.12 2.95 3.16
CA VAL A 73 1.97 4.14 3.29
C VAL A 73 1.57 4.95 4.52
N ALA A 74 0.28 5.25 4.70
CA ALA A 74 -0.24 6.00 5.85
C ALA A 74 0.10 5.34 7.18
N SER A 75 -0.10 4.01 7.27
CA SER A 75 0.26 3.25 8.47
C SER A 75 1.75 3.30 8.78
N LYS A 76 2.61 3.20 7.75
CA LYS A 76 4.07 3.24 7.91
C LYS A 76 4.56 4.61 8.34
N LEU A 77 4.02 5.70 7.78
CA LEU A 77 4.32 7.06 8.22
C LEU A 77 3.87 7.28 9.66
N THR A 78 2.66 6.83 10.01
CA THR A 78 2.11 6.94 11.36
C THR A 78 3.01 6.27 12.39
N ASN A 79 3.44 5.03 12.11
CA ASN A 79 4.32 4.28 12.99
C ASN A 79 5.72 4.90 13.07
N LYS A 80 6.26 5.41 11.95
CA LYS A 80 7.62 5.97 11.90
C LYS A 80 7.74 7.29 12.65
N PHE A 81 6.74 8.15 12.54
CA PHE A 81 6.79 9.50 13.10
C PHE A 81 5.91 9.69 14.34
N ALA A 82 5.21 8.63 14.78
CA ALA A 82 4.28 8.64 15.91
C ALA A 82 3.22 9.75 15.81
N ARG A 83 2.73 10.01 14.59
CA ARG A 83 1.77 11.08 14.26
C ARG A 83 0.74 10.59 13.25
N PRO A 84 -0.54 11.01 13.33
CA PRO A 84 -1.50 10.71 12.28
C PRO A 84 -0.98 11.12 10.90
N ALA A 85 -1.23 10.28 9.88
CA ALA A 85 -0.84 10.54 8.50
C ALA A 85 -2.05 10.50 7.56
N LEU A 86 -2.22 11.55 6.76
CA LEU A 86 -3.18 11.64 5.66
C LEU A 86 -2.41 11.47 4.34
N VAL A 87 -2.75 10.42 3.60
CA VAL A 87 -2.14 10.10 2.31
C VAL A 87 -3.21 10.18 1.23
N LEU A 88 -3.00 11.06 0.24
CA LEU A 88 -3.89 11.21 -0.90
C LEU A 88 -3.24 10.69 -2.18
N SER A 89 -4.03 10.03 -3.01
CA SER A 89 -3.68 9.75 -4.39
C SER A 89 -4.41 10.73 -5.29
N GLY A 90 -3.66 11.56 -6.01
CA GLY A 90 -4.19 12.41 -7.07
C GLY A 90 -4.32 11.60 -8.35
N GLY A 91 -5.52 11.54 -8.94
CA GLY A 91 -5.80 10.85 -10.19
C GLY A 91 -7.11 11.38 -10.75
N ALA A 92 -7.23 11.50 -12.06
CA ALA A 92 -8.43 12.02 -12.70
C ALA A 92 -9.59 11.04 -12.55
N ASP A 93 -10.40 11.17 -11.49
CA ASP A 93 -11.83 11.39 -11.67
C ASP A 93 -12.54 11.84 -10.38
N GLU A 94 -13.41 12.83 -10.58
CA GLU A 94 -14.39 13.45 -9.69
C GLU A 94 -13.85 14.32 -8.53
N LEU A 95 -13.68 15.61 -8.88
CA LEU A 95 -14.06 16.72 -8.00
C LEU A 95 -15.39 16.40 -7.32
N ILE A 96 -15.36 16.23 -6.00
CA ILE A 96 -16.56 16.28 -5.15
C ILE A 96 -16.94 17.74 -4.92
#